data_AF-A0A7V7BQ10-F1
#
_entry.id   AF-A0A7V7BQ10-F1
#
_cell.length_a   1.000
_cell.length_b   1.000
_cell.length_c   1.000
_cell.angle_alpha   90.00
_cell.angle_beta   90.00
_cell.angle_gamma   90.00
#
_symmetry.space_group_name_H-M   'P 1'
#
loop_
_entity.id
_entity.type
_entity.pdbx_description
1 polymer ?
#
loop_
_entity_poly.entity_id
_entity_poly.type
_entity_poly.pdbx_seq_one_letter_code
_entity_poly.pdbx_strand_id
1 'polypeptide(L)' 'MKKQIIQARTCVYNVHYHIVWLVKYRRKVLFKEIENDMKNSLKKSHR' A
#
# COMPACT_ATOMS: atom_id res chain seq x y z
N MET A 1 -21.90 -3.94 -10.00
CA MET A 1 -20.54 -3.80 -9.41
C MET A 1 -20.12 -2.33 -9.48
N LYS A 2 -19.93 -1.66 -8.32
CA LYS A 2 -19.49 -0.26 -8.27
C LYS A 2 -18.01 -0.17 -8.66
N LYS A 3 -17.70 0.38 -9.83
CA LYS A 3 -16.32 0.81 -10.15
C LYS A 3 -16.05 2.07 -9.32
N GLN A 4 -15.05 2.00 -8.43
CA GLN A 4 -14.58 3.18 -7.70
C GLN A 4 -13.74 4.03 -8.66
N ILE A 5 -14.41 4.92 -9.38
CA ILE A 5 -13.79 5.82 -10.34
C ILE A 5 -13.48 7.13 -9.61
N ILE A 6 -12.23 7.57 -9.66
CA ILE A 6 -11.80 8.83 -9.06
C ILE A 6 -11.87 9.91 -10.13
N GLN A 7 -12.51 11.03 -9.82
CA GLN A 7 -12.58 12.20 -10.68
C GLN A 7 -11.65 13.29 -10.13
N ALA A 8 -10.69 13.71 -10.95
CA ALA A 8 -9.90 14.92 -10.72
C ALA A 8 -10.45 16.07 -11.58
N ARG A 9 -9.86 17.27 -11.44
CA ARG A 9 -10.36 18.50 -12.08
C ARG A 9 -10.52 18.41 -13.60
N THR A 10 -9.68 17.63 -14.28
CA THR A 10 -9.69 17.49 -15.75
C THR A 10 -9.65 16.05 -16.24
N CYS A 11 -9.59 15.06 -15.35
CA CYS A 11 -9.50 13.66 -15.76
C CYS A 11 -10.24 12.72 -14.81
N VAL A 12 -10.62 11.57 -15.35
CA VAL A 12 -11.34 10.52 -14.65
C VAL A 12 -10.49 9.25 -14.78
N TYR A 13 -10.14 8.64 -13.66
CA TYR A 13 -9.23 7.51 -13.65
C TYR A 13 -9.62 6.45 -12.63
N ASN A 14 -9.16 5.22 -12.90
CA ASN A 14 -9.22 4.11 -11.97
C ASN A 14 -7.93 3.31 -12.12
N VAL A 15 -6.96 3.58 -11.27
CA VAL A 15 -5.61 3.00 -11.37
C VAL A 15 -5.38 2.07 -10.19
N HIS A 16 -5.09 0.81 -10.50
CA HIS A 16 -4.76 -0.21 -9.52
C HIS A 16 -3.26 -0.53 -9.61
N TYR A 17 -2.56 -0.47 -8.48
CA TYR A 17 -1.14 -0.76 -8.39
C TYR A 17 -0.89 -2.05 -7.62
N HIS A 18 -0.04 -2.92 -8.16
CA HIS A 18 0.47 -4.09 -7.46
C HIS A 18 1.95 -3.84 -7.10
N ILE A 19 2.20 -3.39 -5.87
CA ILE A 19 3.52 -2.99 -5.40
C ILE A 19 4.08 -4.10 -4.50
N VAL A 20 5.26 -4.62 -4.87
CA VAL A 20 6.00 -5.64 -4.11
C VAL A 20 7.42 -5.17 -3.91
N TRP A 21 7.97 -5.40 -2.72
CA TRP A 21 9.35 -5.08 -2.39
C TRP A 21 9.98 -6.17 -1.51
N LEU A 22 11.30 -6.09 -1.34
CA LEU A 22 12.08 -7.00 -0.51
C LEU A 22 12.72 -6.24 0.65
N VAL A 23 12.98 -6.95 1.73
CA VAL A 23 13.81 -6.45 2.84
C VAL A 23 15.29 -6.56 2.49
N LYS A 24 16.10 -5.65 3.06
CA LYS A 24 17.54 -5.63 2.87
C LYS A 24 18.15 -7.01 3.19
N TYR A 25 18.97 -7.52 2.27
CA TYR A 25 19.60 -8.85 2.33
C TYR A 25 18.63 -10.04 2.39
N ARG A 26 17.35 -9.87 2.02
CA ARG A 26 16.31 -10.92 2.03
C ARG A 26 16.21 -11.69 3.37
N ARG A 27 16.54 -11.03 4.49
CA ARG A 27 16.43 -11.63 5.81
C ARG A 27 14.96 -11.91 6.13
N LYS A 28 14.65 -13.04 6.78
CA LYS A 28 13.28 -13.35 7.22
C LYS A 28 12.93 -12.55 8.48
N VAL A 29 12.88 -11.22 8.39
CA VAL A 29 12.64 -10.28 9.52
C VAL A 29 11.19 -9.82 9.62
N LEU A 30 10.37 -10.12 8.60
CA LEU A 30 8.94 -9.81 8.61
C LEU A 30 8.19 -10.89 9.39
N PHE A 31 8.27 -10.83 10.72
CA PHE A 31 7.50 -11.72 11.60
C PHE A 31 6.90 -10.95 12.79
N LYS A 32 5.71 -11.37 13.22
CA LYS A 32 4.99 -10.91 14.41
C LYS A 32 4.85 -9.37 14.48
N GLU A 33 5.57 -8.75 15.42
CA GLU A 33 5.43 -7.34 15.79
C GLU A 33 5.91 -6.40 14.70
N ILE A 34 7.02 -6.73 14.04
CA ILE A 34 7.60 -5.91 12.96
C ILE A 34 6.64 -5.81 11.77
N GLU A 35 5.92 -6.88 11.47
CA GLU A 35 4.91 -6.88 10.40
C GLU A 35 3.72 -5.96 10.75
N ASN A 36 3.26 -6.01 12.01
CA ASN A 36 2.16 -5.17 12.48
C ASN A 36 2.55 -3.69 12.49
N ASP A 37 3.74 -3.37 12.99
CA ASP A 37 4.25 -1.99 13.03
C ASP A 37 4.45 -1.42 11.62
N MET A 38 4.95 -2.22 10.69
CA MET A 38 5.09 -1.82 9.30
C MET A 38 3.72 -1.53 8.67
N LYS A 39 2.72 -2.42 8.86
CA LYS A 39 1.35 -2.20 8.36
C LYS A 39 0.71 -0.96 8.96
N ASN A 40 0.93 -0.71 10.26
CA ASN A 40 0.40 0.47 10.94
C ASN A 40 1.03 1.77 10.42
N SER A 41 2.35 1.76 10.21
CA SER A 41 3.08 2.91 9.65
C SER A 41 2.61 3.26 8.23
N LEU A 42 2.42 2.24 7.37
CA LEU A 42 1.90 2.42 6.01
C LEU A 42 0.47 2.98 5.98
N LYS A 43 -0.40 2.51 6.88
CA LYS A 43 -1.76 3.03 7.01
C LYS A 43 -1.79 4.46 7.56
N LYS A 44 -0.89 4.79 8.50
CA LYS A 44 -0.80 6.14 9.09
C LYS A 44 -0.45 7.20 8.06
N SER A 45 0.45 6.89 7.11
CA SER A 45 0.84 7.82 6.04
C SER A 45 -0.29 8.17 5.06
N HIS A 46 -1.41 7.43 5.10
CA HIS A 46 -2.57 7.62 4.22
C HIS A 46 -3.76 8.30 4.92
N ARG A 47 -3.59 8.76 6.16
CA ARG A 47 -4.47 9.73 6.82
C ARG A 47 -3.91 11.13 6.63
#